data_AF-A0A0P9VZ21-F1
#
_entry.id   AF-A0A0P9VZ21-F1
#
_cell.length_a   1.000
_cell.length_b   1.000
_cell.length_c   1.000
_cell.angle_alpha   90.00
_cell.angle_beta   90.00
_cell.angle_gamma   90.00
#
_symmetry.space_group_name_H-M   'P 1'
#
loop_
_entity.id
_entity.type
_entity.pdbx_description
1 polymer ?
#
loop_
_entity_poly.entity_id
_entity_poly.type
_entity_poly.pdbx_seq_one_letter_code
_entity_poly.pdbx_strand_id
1 'polypeptide(L)'
;MNVDKIEISAKNLEDKLKEYVDRDVQVARLYDDLRPLLELAKSRNILSPLEVGEVPGRYRFTEKGLQRYSDLEHAYAVFSIEITGGEPPILKMLNARRNLS
;
A
#
# COMPACT_ATOMS: atom_id res chain seq x y z
N MET A 1 -6.07 -11.29 -7.40
CA MET A 1 -4.88 -11.19 -6.52
C MET A 1 -3.65 -11.66 -7.26
N ASN A 2 -2.55 -10.91 -7.21
CA ASN A 2 -1.26 -11.29 -7.80
C ASN A 2 -0.19 -11.24 -6.70
N VAL A 3 0.34 -12.41 -6.32
CA VAL A 3 1.26 -12.54 -5.18
C VAL A 3 2.59 -11.81 -5.42
N ASP A 4 3.11 -11.82 -6.64
CA ASP A 4 4.35 -11.10 -6.97
C ASP A 4 4.16 -9.58 -6.82
N LYS A 5 3.01 -9.05 -7.28
CA LYS A 5 2.69 -7.62 -7.09
C LYS A 5 2.50 -7.25 -5.63
N ILE A 6 1.92 -8.12 -4.82
CA ILE A 6 1.79 -7.91 -3.37
C ILE A 6 3.18 -7.86 -2.72
N GLU A 7 4.05 -8.81 -3.02
CA GLU A 7 5.42 -8.83 -2.46
C GLU A 7 6.21 -7.57 -2.85
N ILE A 8 6.19 -7.19 -4.13
CA ILE A 8 6.91 -6.02 -4.64
C ILE A 8 6.36 -4.73 -4.01
N SER A 9 5.04 -4.56 -3.97
CA SER A 9 4.42 -3.38 -3.37
C SER A 9 4.66 -3.30 -1.85
N ALA A 10 4.70 -4.43 -1.15
CA ALA A 10 5.05 -4.47 0.27
C ALA A 10 6.48 -4.01 0.54
N LYS A 11 7.46 -4.49 -0.26
CA LYS A 11 8.86 -4.05 -0.16
C LYS A 11 8.98 -2.54 -0.41
N ASN A 12 8.36 -2.05 -1.48
CA ASN A 12 8.39 -0.63 -1.82
C ASN A 12 7.76 0.24 -0.74
N LEU A 13 6.63 -0.18 -0.16
CA LEU A 13 5.98 0.54 0.93
C LEU A 13 6.86 0.54 2.20
N GLU A 14 7.47 -0.59 2.54
CA GLU A 14 8.37 -0.67 3.69
C GLU A 14 9.58 0.26 3.53
N ASP A 15 10.20 0.29 2.35
CA ASP A 15 11.33 1.18 2.07
C ASP A 15 10.93 2.65 2.24
N LYS A 16 9.77 3.04 1.72
CA LYS A 16 9.24 4.41 1.86
C LYS A 16 8.91 4.78 3.30
N LEU A 17 8.37 3.85 4.08
CA LEU A 17 8.13 4.07 5.50
C LEU A 17 9.45 4.35 6.22
N LYS A 18 10.47 3.51 5.98
CA LYS A 18 11.81 3.64 6.59
C LYS A 18 12.52 4.96 6.26
N GLU A 19 12.26 5.56 5.10
CA GLU A 19 12.80 6.88 4.75
C GLU A 19 12.31 8.02 5.69
N TYR A 20 11.10 7.88 6.25
CA TYR A 20 10.43 8.94 7.01
C TYR A 20 10.20 8.62 8.49
N VAL A 21 10.40 7.38 8.96
CA VAL A 21 10.10 6.97 10.36
C VAL A 21 10.81 7.81 11.42
N ASP A 22 12.06 8.25 11.17
CA ASP A 22 12.83 9.05 12.12
C ASP A 22 12.43 10.54 12.12
N ARG A 23 11.63 10.97 11.14
CA ARG A 23 11.28 12.37 10.90
C ARG A 23 9.83 12.69 11.27
N ASP A 24 8.93 11.71 11.20
CA ASP A 24 7.52 11.90 11.47
C ASP A 24 6.93 10.73 12.29
N VAL A 25 6.43 11.05 13.48
CA VAL A 25 5.81 10.10 14.41
C VAL A 25 4.58 9.41 13.81
N GLN A 26 3.85 10.05 12.88
CA GLN A 26 2.71 9.43 12.21
C GLN A 26 3.17 8.37 11.21
N VAL A 27 4.32 8.55 10.56
CA VAL A 27 4.95 7.52 9.73
C VAL A 27 5.43 6.36 10.59
N ALA A 28 6.11 6.63 11.70
CA ALA A 28 6.54 5.57 12.63
C ALA A 28 5.36 4.70 13.10
N ARG A 29 4.26 5.33 13.51
CA ARG A 29 3.02 4.62 13.89
C ARG A 29 2.38 3.85 12.73
N LEU A 30 2.39 4.42 11.53
CA LEU A 30 1.90 3.73 10.34
C LEU A 30 2.75 2.48 10.06
N TYR A 31 4.07 2.58 10.22
CA TYR A 31 4.97 1.45 10.04
C TYR A 31 4.74 0.35 11.08
N ASP A 32 4.57 0.70 12.35
CA ASP A 32 4.24 -0.26 13.41
C ASP A 32 2.95 -1.03 13.11
N ASP A 33 1.88 -0.32 12.71
CA ASP A 33 0.59 -0.93 12.39
C ASP A 33 0.67 -1.85 11.17
N LEU A 34 1.43 -1.47 10.14
CA LEU A 34 1.55 -2.23 8.90
C LEU A 34 2.55 -3.38 8.97
N ARG A 35 3.50 -3.35 9.90
CA ARG A 35 4.63 -4.31 9.95
C ARG A 35 4.18 -5.77 9.86
N PRO A 36 3.18 -6.26 10.64
CA PRO A 36 2.75 -7.66 10.53
C PRO A 36 2.26 -8.01 9.12
N LEU A 37 1.52 -7.10 8.49
CA LEU A 37 0.97 -7.31 7.15
C LEU A 37 2.05 -7.26 6.07
N LEU A 38 3.03 -6.37 6.22
CA LEU A 38 4.20 -6.29 5.34
C LEU A 38 5.04 -7.57 5.40
N GLU A 39 5.27 -8.14 6.59
CA GLU A 39 5.99 -9.41 6.71
C GLU A 39 5.23 -10.58 6.07
N LEU A 40 3.92 -10.67 6.25
CA LEU A 40 3.08 -11.68 5.59
C LEU A 40 3.11 -11.53 4.06
N ALA A 41 3.01 -10.30 3.55
CA ALA A 41 3.08 -10.02 2.12
C ALA A 41 4.45 -10.36 1.53
N LYS A 42 5.55 -9.96 2.19
CA LYS A 42 6.92 -10.28 1.75
C LYS A 42 7.22 -11.78 1.78
N SER A 43 6.66 -12.49 2.76
CA SER A 43 6.82 -13.95 2.90
C SER A 43 5.84 -14.76 2.02
N ARG A 44 5.05 -14.09 1.18
CA ARG A 44 4.03 -14.70 0.30
C ARG A 44 2.95 -15.49 1.05
N ASN A 45 2.68 -15.11 2.31
CA ASN A 45 1.70 -15.76 3.19
C ASN A 45 0.33 -15.05 3.20
N ILE A 46 0.04 -14.21 2.20
CA ILE A 46 -1.31 -13.67 1.98
C ILE A 46 -2.09 -14.67 1.10
N LEU A 47 -2.93 -15.47 1.74
CA LEU A 47 -3.64 -16.59 1.08
C LEU A 47 -4.96 -16.16 0.41
N SER A 48 -5.54 -15.05 0.84
CA SER A 48 -6.76 -14.47 0.29
C SER A 48 -6.68 -12.94 0.32
N PRO A 49 -7.41 -12.25 -0.58
CA PRO A 49 -7.56 -10.80 -0.50
C PRO A 49 -8.10 -10.35 0.87
N LEU A 50 -7.60 -9.23 1.36
CA LEU A 50 -8.17 -8.54 2.51
C LEU A 50 -9.34 -7.66 2.08
N GLU A 51 -10.25 -7.39 3.00
CA GLU A 51 -11.26 -6.36 2.85
C GLU A 51 -10.60 -4.97 2.94
N VAL A 52 -11.15 -3.97 2.23
CA VAL A 52 -10.57 -2.62 2.17
C VAL A 52 -10.41 -1.97 3.56
N GLY A 53 -11.30 -2.32 4.50
CA GLY A 53 -11.25 -1.83 5.89
C GLY A 53 -10.19 -2.51 6.77
N GLU A 54 -9.60 -3.63 6.33
CA GLU A 54 -8.61 -4.38 7.08
C GLU A 54 -7.18 -3.85 6.90
N VAL A 55 -6.93 -3.02 5.87
CA VAL A 55 -5.62 -2.39 5.68
C VAL A 55 -5.51 -1.14 6.58
N PRO A 56 -4.64 -1.15 7.61
CA PRO A 56 -4.58 -0.06 8.57
C PRO A 56 -3.89 1.17 7.99
N GLY A 57 -4.33 2.37 8.41
CA GLY A 57 -3.56 3.60 8.24
C GLY A 57 -4.09 4.61 7.24
N ARG A 58 -5.12 4.30 6.45
CA ARG A 58 -5.75 5.23 5.48
C ARG A 58 -6.07 6.59 6.09
N TYR A 59 -6.63 6.62 7.30
CA TYR A 59 -7.01 7.86 7.99
C TYR A 59 -5.81 8.79 8.28
N ARG A 60 -4.58 8.26 8.35
CA ARG A 60 -3.39 9.09 8.62
C ARG A 60 -3.04 10.00 7.43
N PHE A 61 -3.34 9.55 6.22
CA PHE A 61 -3.20 10.35 5.00
C PHE A 61 -4.30 11.41 4.89
N THR A 62 -5.52 11.13 5.33
CA THR A 62 -6.61 12.12 5.22
C THR A 62 -6.65 13.11 6.39
N GLU A 63 -6.26 12.68 7.59
CA GLU A 63 -6.50 13.43 8.84
C GLU A 63 -5.24 13.77 9.64
N LYS A 64 -4.12 13.06 9.42
CA LYS A 64 -2.90 13.21 10.24
C LYS A 64 -1.72 13.81 9.50
N GLY A 65 -1.93 14.37 8.32
CA GLY A 65 -0.92 15.16 7.62
C GLY A 65 0.03 14.34 6.74
N LEU A 66 -0.15 13.02 6.63
CA LEU A 66 0.74 12.18 5.81
C LEU A 66 0.55 12.38 4.30
N GLN A 67 -0.53 13.01 3.84
CA GLN A 67 -0.73 13.40 2.43
C GLN A 67 0.36 14.35 1.90
N ARG A 68 1.20 14.92 2.77
CA ARG A 68 2.37 15.71 2.36
C ARG A 68 3.46 14.85 1.71
N TYR A 69 3.48 13.55 1.98
CA TYR A 69 4.43 12.58 1.44
C TYR A 69 3.78 11.82 0.29
N SER A 70 3.72 12.44 -0.88
CA SER A 70 2.99 11.91 -2.04
C SER A 70 3.53 10.56 -2.52
N ASP A 71 4.84 10.34 -2.39
CA ASP A 71 5.50 9.06 -2.72
C ASP A 71 5.11 7.95 -1.73
N LEU A 72 5.03 8.26 -0.43
CA LEU A 72 4.57 7.34 0.60
C LEU A 72 3.07 7.02 0.43
N GLU A 73 2.24 8.03 0.18
CA GLU A 73 0.80 7.85 -0.08
C GLU A 73 0.57 6.98 -1.31
N HIS A 74 1.33 7.20 -2.37
CA HIS A 74 1.27 6.38 -3.57
C HIS A 74 1.67 4.93 -3.29
N ALA A 75 2.79 4.70 -2.59
CA ALA A 75 3.23 3.36 -2.23
C ALA A 75 2.18 2.63 -1.37
N TYR A 76 1.56 3.34 -0.42
CA TYR A 76 0.49 2.82 0.42
C TYR A 76 -0.74 2.43 -0.41
N ALA A 77 -1.17 3.29 -1.33
CA ALA A 77 -2.32 3.05 -2.20
C ALA A 77 -2.10 1.83 -3.10
N VAL A 78 -0.92 1.71 -3.72
CA VAL A 78 -0.56 0.56 -4.57
C VAL A 78 -0.60 -0.73 -3.76
N PHE A 79 0.03 -0.76 -2.59
CA PHE A 79 -0.01 -1.93 -1.71
C PHE A 79 -1.44 -2.30 -1.30
N SER A 80 -2.23 -1.30 -0.89
CA SER A 80 -3.63 -1.49 -0.49
C SER A 80 -4.45 -2.11 -1.62
N ILE A 81 -4.32 -1.62 -2.85
CA ILE A 81 -5.03 -2.16 -4.01
C ILE A 81 -4.66 -3.63 -4.24
N GLU A 82 -3.37 -3.97 -4.25
CA GLU A 82 -2.92 -5.32 -4.55
C GLU A 82 -3.34 -6.32 -3.48
N ILE A 83 -3.22 -5.96 -2.19
CA ILE A 83 -3.57 -6.84 -1.07
C ILE A 83 -5.09 -7.02 -0.90
N THR A 84 -5.90 -6.08 -1.38
CA THR A 84 -7.37 -6.21 -1.40
C THR A 84 -7.90 -6.82 -2.69
N GLY A 85 -7.05 -7.50 -3.47
CA GLY A 85 -7.46 -8.29 -4.64
C GLY A 85 -6.96 -7.78 -6.00
N GLY A 86 -6.29 -6.63 -6.03
CA GLY A 86 -5.76 -5.98 -7.22
C GLY A 86 -6.74 -5.01 -7.86
N GLU A 87 -6.27 -4.23 -8.85
CA GLU A 87 -7.15 -3.31 -9.59
C GLU A 87 -8.35 -4.05 -10.21
N PRO A 88 -9.58 -3.54 -10.01
CA PRO A 88 -10.77 -4.02 -10.69
C PRO A 88 -10.55 -4.07 -12.22
N PRO A 89 -11.06 -5.10 -12.93
CA PRO A 89 -10.88 -5.24 -14.38
C PRO A 89 -11.27 -3.99 -15.18
N ILE A 90 -12.28 -3.26 -14.72
CA ILE A 90 -12.76 -2.02 -15.34
C ILE A 90 -11.70 -0.90 -15.28
N LEU A 91 -10.99 -0.75 -14.16
CA LEU A 91 -9.94 0.28 -14.04
C LEU A 91 -8.72 -0.04 -14.92
N LYS A 92 -8.33 -1.32 -15.01
CA LYS A 92 -7.28 -1.76 -15.95
C LYS A 92 -7.62 -1.41 -17.40
N MET A 93 -8.87 -1.62 -17.80
CA MET A 93 -9.33 -1.30 -19.15
C MET A 93 -9.33 0.21 -19.42
N LEU A 94 -9.72 1.04 -18.45
CA LEU A 94 -9.71 2.50 -18.58
C LEU A 94 -8.28 3.05 -18.67
N ASN A 95 -7.35 2.55 -17.85
CA ASN A 95 -5.94 2.93 -17.89
C ASN A 95 -5.27 2.50 -19.21
N ALA A 96 -5.57 1.29 -19.70
CA ALA A 96 -5.05 0.81 -20.99
C ALA A 96 -5.52 1.70 -22.16
N ARG A 97 -6.77 2.16 -22.16
CA ARG A 97 -7.28 3.08 -23.19
C ARG A 97 -6.63 4.46 -23.13
N ARG A 98 -6.32 4.95 -21.92
CA ARG A 98 -5.71 6.26 -21.70
C ARG A 98 -4.23 6.31 -22.10
N ASN A 99 -3.53 5.18 -22.06
CA ASN A 99 -2.13 5.06 -22.50
C ASN A 99 -1.97 4.76 -24.00
N LEU A 100 -3.08 4.62 -24.74
CA LEU A 100 -3.11 4.40 -26.19
C LEU A 100 -3.56 5.66 -26.97
N SER A 101 -3.77 6.79 -26.28
CA SER A 101 -4.10 8.10 -26.86
C SER A 101 -2.95 9.08 -26.63
#